data_AF-A0A7W2IXV6-F1
#
_entry.id   AF-A0A7W2IXV6-F1
#
_cell.length_a   1.000
_cell.length_b   1.000
_cell.length_c   1.000
_cell.angle_alpha   90.00
_cell.angle_beta   90.00
_cell.angle_gamma   90.00
#
_symmetry.space_group_name_H-M   'P 1'
#
loop_
_entity.id
_entity.type
_entity.pdbx_description
1 polymer ?
#
loop_
_entity_poly.entity_id
_entity_poly.type
_entity_poly.pdbx_seq_one_letter_code
_entity_poly.pdbx_strand_id
1 'polypeptide(L)'
;MSYDLMVFEKTAAPKSKKEFMEWYDKQTEWEEEHNYDDPVVSSADLRNWFMDMITKFPQMNGPYAPSDDELDNMENDSYVTDYSVGKEVIYAAFAWSLAEEAFETMKELAIKHHVGFFNVSSSNGEIIFPNGEVLK
;
A
#
# COMPACT_ATOMS: atom_id res chain seq x y z
N MET A 1 13.46 9.51 -5.82
CA MET A 1 13.34 8.11 -5.38
C MET A 1 12.11 8.04 -4.51
N SER A 2 11.26 7.03 -4.68
CA SER A 2 10.12 6.77 -3.81
C SER A 2 10.56 5.98 -2.58
N TYR A 3 9.76 6.06 -1.53
CA TYR A 3 9.77 5.10 -0.44
C TYR A 3 8.54 4.22 -0.59
N ASP A 4 8.77 2.96 -0.91
CA ASP A 4 7.73 2.03 -1.32
C ASP A 4 7.37 1.07 -0.20
N LEU A 5 6.06 0.89 0.00
CA LEU A 5 5.48 -0.04 0.96
C LEU A 5 4.28 -0.74 0.34
N MET A 6 3.88 -1.89 0.91
CA MET A 6 2.75 -2.66 0.43
C MET A 6 1.92 -3.21 1.60
N VAL A 7 0.60 -3.23 1.45
CA VAL A 7 -0.30 -4.04 2.28
C VAL A 7 -0.86 -5.21 1.48
N PHE A 8 -1.21 -6.30 2.18
CA PHE A 8 -1.66 -7.52 1.51
C PHE A 8 -2.76 -8.27 2.25
N GLU A 9 -3.52 -9.08 1.50
CA GLU A 9 -4.47 -10.04 2.02
C GLU A 9 -3.80 -11.17 2.80
N LYS A 10 -4.01 -11.20 4.11
CA LYS A 10 -3.39 -12.19 5.01
C LYS A 10 -3.69 -13.66 4.64
N THR A 11 -4.84 -13.90 3.99
CA THR A 11 -5.27 -15.26 3.61
C THR A 11 -4.71 -15.69 2.27
N ALA A 12 -4.27 -14.75 1.43
CA ALA A 12 -3.64 -15.03 0.15
C ALA A 12 -2.11 -15.16 0.28
N ALA A 13 -1.50 -14.35 1.16
CA ALA A 13 -0.05 -14.28 1.29
C ALA A 13 0.58 -15.59 1.83
N PRO A 14 1.66 -16.08 1.19
CA PRO A 14 2.41 -17.23 1.69
C PRO A 14 3.05 -16.98 3.07
N LYS A 15 3.23 -18.06 3.85
CA LYS A 15 3.78 -18.03 5.22
C LYS A 15 5.27 -18.37 5.31
N SER A 16 5.97 -18.43 4.18
CA SER A 16 7.43 -18.54 4.13
C SER A 16 8.00 -17.38 3.34
N LYS A 17 9.13 -16.83 3.78
CA LYS A 17 9.71 -15.64 3.13
C LYS A 17 10.01 -15.85 1.65
N LYS A 18 10.54 -17.03 1.30
CA LYS A 18 10.83 -17.37 -0.09
C LYS A 18 9.57 -17.36 -0.95
N GLU A 19 8.52 -18.07 -0.54
CA GLU A 19 7.27 -18.14 -1.30
C GLU A 19 6.58 -16.77 -1.33
N PHE A 20 6.68 -15.99 -0.25
CA PHE A 20 6.14 -14.63 -0.20
C PHE A 20 6.81 -13.75 -1.25
N MET A 21 8.14 -13.80 -1.39
CA MET A 21 8.84 -13.02 -2.41
C MET A 21 8.48 -13.47 -3.83
N GLU A 22 8.38 -14.78 -4.09
CA GLU A 22 7.92 -15.30 -5.39
C GLU A 22 6.46 -14.90 -5.70
N TRP A 23 5.62 -14.78 -4.68
CA TRP A 23 4.25 -14.29 -4.80
C TRP A 23 4.22 -12.77 -5.03
N TYR A 24 5.00 -12.00 -4.26
CA TYR A 24 5.15 -10.55 -4.42
C TYR A 24 5.58 -10.18 -5.83
N ASP A 25 6.61 -10.85 -6.37
CA ASP A 25 7.11 -10.59 -7.72
C ASP A 25 5.97 -10.68 -8.74
N LYS A 26 5.14 -11.73 -8.67
CA LYS A 26 3.95 -11.91 -9.52
C LYS A 26 2.88 -10.85 -9.32
N GLN A 27 2.61 -10.45 -8.07
CA GLN A 27 1.63 -9.38 -7.81
C GLN A 27 2.07 -8.07 -8.47
N THR A 28 3.38 -7.80 -8.45
CA THR A 28 3.96 -6.58 -9.04
C THR A 28 4.30 -6.68 -10.53
N GLU A 29 3.96 -7.79 -11.20
CA GLU A 29 3.93 -7.86 -12.66
C GLU A 29 2.70 -7.12 -13.23
N TRP A 30 1.70 -6.85 -12.38
CA TRP A 30 0.49 -6.10 -12.72
C TRP A 30 -0.26 -6.66 -13.94
N GLU A 31 -0.40 -7.99 -14.02
CA GLU A 31 -1.01 -8.70 -15.16
C GLU A 31 -2.53 -8.90 -15.05
N GLU A 32 -3.19 -8.35 -14.03
CA GLU A 32 -4.62 -8.52 -13.85
C GLU A 32 -5.43 -7.67 -14.85
N GLU A 33 -6.59 -8.18 -15.29
CA GLU A 33 -7.44 -7.50 -16.29
C GLU A 33 -8.32 -6.37 -15.68
N HIS A 34 -7.71 -5.35 -15.07
CA HIS A 34 -8.39 -4.15 -14.55
C HIS A 34 -7.46 -2.93 -14.43
N ASN A 35 -8.02 -1.75 -14.11
CA ASN A 35 -7.21 -0.59 -13.75
C ASN A 35 -6.78 -0.68 -12.27
N TYR A 36 -5.51 -0.40 -12.00
CA TYR A 36 -4.90 -0.42 -10.67
C TYR A 36 -5.14 0.85 -9.83
N ASP A 37 -5.81 1.87 -10.36
CA ASP A 37 -6.09 3.10 -9.60
C ASP A 37 -7.37 3.05 -8.74
N ASP A 38 -8.19 2.00 -8.87
CA ASP A 38 -9.48 1.91 -8.19
C ASP A 38 -9.48 0.82 -7.11
N PRO A 39 -9.66 1.17 -5.82
CA PRO A 39 -9.67 0.19 -4.75
C PRO A 39 -10.85 -0.80 -4.83
N VAL A 40 -11.88 -0.54 -5.64
CA VAL A 40 -13.09 -1.39 -5.77
C VAL A 40 -12.78 -2.86 -6.04
N VAL A 41 -11.67 -3.15 -6.71
CA VAL A 41 -11.23 -4.51 -7.10
C VAL A 41 -10.70 -5.34 -5.94
N SER A 42 -10.22 -4.69 -4.88
CA SER A 42 -9.60 -5.33 -3.73
C SER A 42 -10.62 -5.86 -2.71
N SER A 43 -10.13 -6.55 -1.67
CA SER A 43 -10.99 -7.03 -0.59
C SER A 43 -11.62 -5.88 0.22
N ALA A 44 -12.60 -6.19 1.08
CA ALA A 44 -13.15 -5.20 1.99
C ALA A 44 -12.12 -4.63 2.98
N ASP A 45 -11.20 -5.46 3.50
CA ASP A 45 -10.20 -5.04 4.49
C ASP A 45 -9.15 -4.12 3.83
N LEU A 46 -8.67 -4.47 2.64
CA LEU A 46 -7.78 -3.62 1.84
C LEU A 46 -8.45 -2.30 1.42
N ARG A 47 -9.71 -2.34 0.99
CA ARG A 47 -10.47 -1.10 0.70
C ARG A 47 -10.60 -0.20 1.93
N ASN A 48 -10.94 -0.76 3.08
CA ASN A 48 -11.07 0.04 4.31
C ASN A 48 -9.73 0.65 4.72
N TRP A 49 -8.64 -0.11 4.57
CA TRP A 49 -7.28 0.40 4.75
C TRP A 49 -6.99 1.58 3.81
N PHE A 50 -7.29 1.42 2.53
CA PHE A 50 -7.07 2.44 1.51
C PHE A 50 -7.83 3.73 1.83
N MET A 51 -9.12 3.62 2.15
CA MET A 51 -9.97 4.78 2.43
C MET A 51 -9.47 5.59 3.63
N ASP A 52 -8.91 4.94 4.65
CA ASP A 52 -8.28 5.66 5.77
C ASP A 52 -6.92 6.25 5.37
N MET A 53 -6.13 5.55 4.57
CA MET A 53 -4.79 5.99 4.16
C MET A 53 -4.85 7.28 3.34
N ILE A 54 -5.79 7.36 2.40
CA ILE A 54 -5.93 8.53 1.51
C ILE A 54 -6.40 9.80 2.23
N THR A 55 -6.87 9.69 3.48
CA THR A 55 -7.19 10.88 4.30
C THR A 55 -5.94 11.69 4.66
N LYS A 56 -4.77 11.04 4.67
CA LYS A 56 -3.48 11.65 4.98
C LYS A 56 -2.55 11.67 3.78
N PHE A 57 -2.57 10.64 2.95
CA PHE A 57 -1.73 10.48 1.77
C PHE A 57 -2.64 10.36 0.54
N PRO A 58 -3.16 11.47 -0.02
CA PRO A 58 -4.14 11.42 -1.11
C PRO A 58 -3.62 10.62 -2.30
N GLN A 59 -4.52 9.88 -2.96
CA GLN A 59 -4.13 9.12 -4.15
C GLN A 59 -3.80 10.06 -5.32
N MET A 60 -2.76 9.71 -6.08
CA MET A 60 -2.34 10.46 -7.26
C MET A 60 -3.29 10.28 -8.44
N ASN A 61 -3.76 9.05 -8.66
CA ASN A 61 -4.57 8.67 -9.80
C ASN A 61 -5.84 7.94 -9.33
N GLY A 62 -6.90 7.97 -10.14
CA GLY A 62 -8.13 7.20 -9.90
C GLY A 62 -9.31 7.99 -9.33
N PRO A 63 -10.37 7.30 -8.88
CA PRO A 63 -11.67 7.91 -8.56
C PRO A 63 -11.69 8.79 -7.30
N TYR A 64 -10.68 8.72 -6.44
CA TYR A 64 -10.57 9.57 -5.24
C TYR A 64 -9.35 10.51 -5.31
N ALA A 65 -8.75 10.68 -6.49
CA ALA A 65 -7.68 11.67 -6.67
C ALA A 65 -8.24 13.09 -6.44
N PRO A 66 -7.49 13.99 -5.77
CA PRO A 66 -7.89 15.38 -5.66
C PRO A 66 -8.06 16.01 -7.04
N SER A 67 -9.00 16.93 -7.16
CA SER A 67 -9.13 17.77 -8.35
C SER A 67 -7.93 18.71 -8.51
N ASP A 68 -7.72 19.23 -9.73
CA ASP A 68 -6.65 20.20 -10.01
C ASP A 68 -6.70 21.41 -9.06
N ASP A 69 -7.90 21.93 -8.77
CA ASP A 69 -8.08 23.04 -7.83
C ASP A 69 -7.66 22.64 -6.39
N GLU A 70 -7.93 21.41 -5.95
CA GLU A 70 -7.49 20.92 -4.64
C GLU A 70 -5.97 20.74 -4.60
N LEU A 71 -5.37 20.23 -5.68
CA LEU A 71 -3.91 20.11 -5.84
C LEU A 71 -3.22 21.47 -5.76
N ASP A 72 -3.70 22.47 -6.50
CA ASP A 72 -3.13 23.82 -6.53
C ASP A 72 -3.18 24.52 -5.16
N ASN A 73 -4.15 24.15 -4.31
CA ASN A 73 -4.32 24.69 -2.97
C ASN A 73 -3.64 23.85 -1.87
N MET A 74 -3.01 22.72 -2.20
CA MET A 74 -2.27 21.93 -1.21
C MET A 74 -0.98 22.63 -0.80
N GLU A 75 -0.76 22.73 0.52
CA GLU A 75 0.46 23.30 1.07
C GLU A 75 1.70 22.44 0.75
N ASN A 76 1.51 21.13 0.60
CA ASN A 76 2.57 20.17 0.33
C ASN A 76 2.07 18.99 -0.52
N ASP A 77 2.34 19.06 -1.82
CA ASP A 77 2.03 18.01 -2.79
C ASP A 77 2.84 16.72 -2.59
N SER A 78 3.88 16.72 -1.75
CA SER A 78 4.67 15.50 -1.46
C SER A 78 3.84 14.40 -0.78
N TYR A 79 2.67 14.73 -0.21
CA TYR A 79 1.73 13.76 0.36
C TYR A 79 0.92 13.00 -0.69
N VAL A 80 0.82 13.53 -1.92
CA VAL A 80 0.18 12.83 -3.03
C VAL A 80 1.00 11.58 -3.32
N THR A 81 0.35 10.42 -3.19
CA THR A 81 0.98 9.11 -3.22
C THR A 81 0.45 8.31 -4.39
N ASP A 82 1.36 7.67 -5.12
CA ASP A 82 0.99 6.78 -6.21
C ASP A 82 0.62 5.40 -5.64
N TYR A 83 -0.59 4.93 -5.97
CA TYR A 83 -1.13 3.68 -5.47
C TYR A 83 -1.38 2.73 -6.64
N SER A 84 -1.01 1.47 -6.46
CA SER A 84 -1.40 0.38 -7.36
C SER A 84 -2.18 -0.67 -6.57
N VAL A 85 -3.46 -0.81 -6.89
CA VAL A 85 -4.42 -1.64 -6.19
C VAL A 85 -4.73 -2.89 -7.00
N GLY A 86 -4.15 -4.01 -6.59
CA GLY A 86 -4.52 -5.34 -7.10
C GLY A 86 -5.63 -5.96 -6.26
N LYS A 87 -6.02 -7.19 -6.59
CA LYS A 87 -7.05 -7.91 -5.80
C LYS A 87 -6.56 -8.26 -4.40
N GLU A 88 -5.28 -8.64 -4.29
CA GLU A 88 -4.68 -9.19 -3.06
C GLU A 88 -3.67 -8.24 -2.40
N VAL A 89 -3.29 -7.15 -3.07
CA VAL A 89 -2.29 -6.19 -2.59
C VAL A 89 -2.69 -4.74 -2.87
N ILE A 90 -2.23 -3.82 -2.03
CA ILE A 90 -2.13 -2.41 -2.39
C ILE A 90 -0.69 -1.98 -2.18
N TYR A 91 -0.06 -1.52 -3.27
CA TYR A 91 1.27 -0.95 -3.28
C TYR A 91 1.18 0.57 -3.23
N ALA A 92 2.02 1.21 -2.45
CA ALA A 92 2.04 2.66 -2.28
C ALA A 92 3.48 3.20 -2.37
N ALA A 93 3.68 4.15 -3.29
CA ALA A 93 4.96 4.81 -3.54
C ALA A 93 4.93 6.24 -3.00
N PHE A 94 5.50 6.42 -1.81
CA PHE A 94 5.54 7.70 -1.11
C PHE A 94 6.73 8.54 -1.55
N ALA A 95 6.64 9.87 -1.36
CA ALA A 95 7.83 10.71 -1.41
C ALA A 95 8.83 10.29 -0.31
N TRP A 96 10.12 10.19 -0.66
CA TRP A 96 11.15 9.77 0.30
C TRP A 96 11.23 10.68 1.54
N SER A 97 10.90 11.96 1.40
CA SER A 97 10.84 12.92 2.51
C SER A 97 9.81 12.55 3.59
N LEU A 98 8.84 11.69 3.26
CA LEU A 98 7.77 11.24 4.17
C LEU A 98 7.96 9.80 4.65
N ALA A 99 9.11 9.17 4.41
CA ALA A 99 9.31 7.74 4.65
C ALA A 99 8.98 7.28 6.09
N GLU A 100 9.43 8.03 7.10
CA GLU A 100 9.17 7.70 8.51
C GLU A 100 7.68 7.78 8.84
N GLU A 101 7.02 8.87 8.44
CA GLU A 101 5.60 9.08 8.68
C GLU A 101 4.70 8.10 7.92
N ALA A 102 5.06 7.79 6.67
CA ALA A 102 4.38 6.79 5.86
C ALA A 102 4.51 5.39 6.46
N PHE A 103 5.71 5.01 6.91
CA PHE A 103 5.96 3.72 7.56
C PHE A 103 5.11 3.53 8.82
N GLU A 104 5.07 4.54 9.70
CA GLU A 104 4.26 4.50 10.92
C GLU A 104 2.77 4.41 10.61
N THR A 105 2.27 5.30 9.74
CA THR A 105 0.85 5.33 9.35
C THR A 105 0.41 4.01 8.71
N MET A 106 1.21 3.46 7.78
CA MET A 106 0.93 2.19 7.11
C MET A 106 0.79 1.04 8.11
N LYS A 107 1.69 0.94 9.10
CA LYS A 107 1.64 -0.09 10.13
C LYS A 107 0.42 0.03 11.03
N GLU A 108 0.11 1.25 11.48
CA GLU A 108 -1.07 1.50 12.33
C GLU A 108 -2.35 1.09 11.62
N LEU A 109 -2.51 1.49 10.36
CA LEU A 109 -3.68 1.13 9.56
C LEU A 109 -3.70 -0.36 9.19
N ALA A 110 -2.55 -0.98 8.94
CA ALA A 110 -2.48 -2.42 8.66
C ALA A 110 -3.02 -3.24 9.83
N ILE A 111 -2.65 -2.85 11.06
CA ILE A 111 -3.19 -3.44 12.30
C ILE A 111 -4.69 -3.17 12.41
N LYS A 112 -5.13 -1.91 12.25
CA LYS A 112 -6.54 -1.51 12.37
C LYS A 112 -7.46 -2.31 11.45
N HIS A 113 -7.02 -2.52 10.21
CA HIS A 113 -7.81 -3.18 9.16
C HIS A 113 -7.48 -4.65 8.98
N HIS A 114 -6.63 -5.22 9.84
CA HIS A 114 -6.27 -6.63 9.84
C HIS A 114 -5.68 -7.12 8.49
N VAL A 115 -4.89 -6.28 7.82
CA VAL A 115 -4.14 -6.61 6.59
C VAL A 115 -2.66 -6.80 6.90
N GLY A 116 -1.95 -7.56 6.07
CA GLY A 116 -0.51 -7.72 6.18
C GLY A 116 0.23 -6.48 5.71
N PHE A 117 1.48 -6.33 6.13
CA PHE A 117 2.35 -5.20 5.80
C PHE A 117 3.70 -5.71 5.28
N PHE A 118 4.21 -5.06 4.24
CA PHE A 118 5.53 -5.32 3.67
C PHE A 118 6.29 -4.01 3.42
N ASN A 119 7.49 -3.91 3.99
CA ASN A 119 8.42 -2.80 3.74
C ASN A 119 9.31 -3.10 2.54
N VAL A 120 8.85 -2.73 1.34
CA VAL A 120 9.51 -3.00 0.06
C VAL A 120 10.86 -2.29 -0.04
N SER A 121 10.93 -1.04 0.42
CA SER A 121 12.16 -0.24 0.38
C SER A 121 13.23 -0.64 1.40
N SER A 122 12.93 -1.55 2.33
CA SER A 122 13.90 -2.04 3.32
C SER A 122 14.79 -3.13 2.72
N SER A 123 16.10 -3.04 2.97
CA SER A 123 17.08 -4.06 2.53
C SER A 123 16.81 -5.46 3.06
N ASN A 124 16.12 -5.59 4.20
CA ASN A 124 15.74 -6.87 4.79
C ASN A 124 14.29 -7.29 4.45
N GLY A 125 13.48 -6.39 3.88
CA GLY A 125 12.08 -6.63 3.53
C GLY A 125 11.24 -7.08 4.72
N GLU A 126 10.89 -6.16 5.63
CA GLU A 126 10.09 -6.51 6.81
C GLU A 126 8.66 -6.88 6.39
N ILE A 127 8.27 -8.13 6.65
CA ILE A 127 6.95 -8.68 6.33
C ILE A 127 6.25 -9.01 7.65
N ILE A 128 5.10 -8.39 7.90
CA ILE A 128 4.36 -8.50 9.16
C ILE A 128 2.92 -8.94 8.84
N PHE A 129 2.45 -10.00 9.51
CA PHE A 129 1.06 -10.41 9.48
C PHE A 129 0.24 -9.65 10.54
N PRO A 130 -1.10 -9.54 10.39
CA PRO A 130 -1.96 -8.79 11.30
C PRO A 130 -1.87 -9.17 12.79
N ASN A 131 -1.46 -10.40 13.08
CA ASN A 131 -1.24 -10.91 14.44
C ASN A 131 0.09 -10.43 15.06
N GLY A 132 0.86 -9.59 14.35
CA GLY A 132 2.20 -9.15 14.74
C GLY A 132 3.30 -10.17 14.44
N GLU A 133 3.00 -11.27 13.77
CA GLU A 133 3.99 -12.25 13.35
C GLU A 133 4.87 -11.68 12.24
N VAL A 134 6.18 -11.61 12.51
CA VAL A 134 7.18 -11.19 11.54
C VAL A 134 7.69 -12.42 10.79
N LEU A 135 7.57 -12.41 9.47
CA LEU A 135 8.06 -13.48 8.62
C LEU A 135 9.59 -13.35 8.49
N LYS A 136 10.31 -14.39 8.92
CA LYS A 136 11.78 -14.40 8.96
C LYS A 136 12.40 -14.97 7.69
#